data_AF-A0A2V1BPY8-F1
#
_entry.id   AF-A0A2V1BPY8-F1
#
_cell.length_a   1.000
_cell.length_b   1.000
_cell.length_c   1.000
_cell.angle_alpha   90.00
_cell.angle_beta   90.00
_cell.angle_gamma   90.00
#
_symmetry.space_group_name_H-M   'P 1'
#
loop_
_entity.id
_entity.type
_entity.pdbx_description
1 polymer ?
#
loop_
_entity_poly.entity_id
_entity_poly.type
_entity_poly.pdbx_seq_one_letter_code
_entity_poly.pdbx_strand_id
1 'polypeptide(L)'
;MVILLATLRLLSWVGKCPICYSRKRAGYDVDTHHKLELCKDEKREVVATEIEKLQGIEFAEGVCCKLCAVPQETCEDSMYFSQEEEKCLYDGVVREAVAAMMVVGPDAVVDKMYAWMRSEGIWAENTALSEEEAQQVTRMMLEWFSRKASWRHYTASVLVQVFNQLDRWVGAFGKGVELEDWFRLD
;
A
#
# COMPACT_ATOMS: atom_id res chain seq x y z
N MET A 1 -1.74 -15.33 16.71
CA MET A 1 -0.60 -15.67 15.83
C MET A 1 -0.60 -14.97 14.45
N VAL A 2 -1.76 -14.52 13.91
CA VAL A 2 -1.81 -13.84 12.59
C VAL A 2 -1.65 -12.31 12.66
N ILE A 3 -1.95 -11.68 13.80
CA ILE A 3 -1.60 -10.27 14.08
C ILE A 3 -0.09 -10.06 13.84
N LEU A 4 0.73 -11.01 14.32
CA LEU A 4 2.18 -11.02 14.07
C LEU A 4 2.53 -10.95 12.57
N LEU A 5 1.84 -11.64 11.67
CA LEU A 5 2.22 -11.69 10.25
C LEU A 5 1.93 -10.39 9.51
N ALA A 6 0.83 -9.70 9.84
CA ALA A 6 0.51 -8.39 9.29
C ALA A 6 1.50 -7.32 9.79
N THR A 7 1.77 -7.33 11.10
CA THR A 7 2.74 -6.44 11.74
C THR A 7 4.16 -6.70 11.24
N LEU A 8 4.57 -7.96 11.04
CA LEU A 8 5.88 -8.31 10.48
C LEU A 8 6.05 -7.79 9.05
N ARG A 9 4.98 -7.75 8.24
CA ARG A 9 5.04 -7.13 6.90
C ARG A 9 5.28 -5.64 7.02
N LEU A 10 4.46 -4.93 7.79
CA LEU A 10 4.63 -3.49 8.02
C LEU A 10 6.04 -3.15 8.51
N LEU A 11 6.54 -3.86 9.52
CA LEU A 11 7.90 -3.69 10.05
C LEU A 11 8.98 -3.92 8.99
N SER A 12 8.75 -4.83 8.04
CA SER A 12 9.71 -5.09 6.98
C SER A 12 9.87 -3.92 5.99
N TRP A 13 8.91 -2.98 5.94
CA TRP A 13 8.97 -1.79 5.09
C TRP A 13 9.58 -0.58 5.82
N VAL A 14 9.60 -0.58 7.16
CA VAL A 14 10.10 0.55 7.97
C VAL A 14 11.55 0.87 7.60
N GLY A 15 11.81 2.16 7.32
CA GLY A 15 13.14 2.68 7.02
C GLY A 15 13.69 2.28 5.65
N LYS A 16 12.87 1.76 4.75
CA LYS A 16 13.28 1.38 3.39
C LYS A 16 12.69 2.32 2.35
N CYS A 17 13.45 2.56 1.28
CA CYS A 17 12.95 3.22 0.09
C CYS A 17 11.79 2.40 -0.50
N PRO A 18 10.60 2.98 -0.69
CA PRO A 18 9.42 2.25 -1.15
C PRO A 18 9.62 1.70 -2.56
N ILE A 19 10.32 2.43 -3.45
CA ILE A 19 10.65 1.99 -4.82
C ILE A 19 11.60 0.80 -4.80
N CYS A 20 12.78 0.98 -4.21
CA CYS A 20 13.80 -0.06 -4.23
C CYS A 20 13.36 -1.30 -3.45
N TYR A 21 12.60 -1.13 -2.37
CA TYR A 21 12.06 -2.29 -1.66
C TYR A 21 10.98 -3.01 -2.47
N SER A 22 10.11 -2.30 -3.20
CA SER A 22 9.19 -2.93 -4.17
C SER A 22 9.93 -3.75 -5.22
N ARG A 23 11.01 -3.20 -5.80
CA ARG A 23 11.87 -3.94 -6.74
C ARG A 23 12.54 -5.14 -6.09
N LYS A 24 13.10 -4.99 -4.87
CA LYS A 24 13.69 -6.10 -4.14
C LYS A 24 12.69 -7.23 -3.88
N ARG A 25 11.46 -6.87 -3.51
CA ARG A 25 10.35 -7.82 -3.33
C ARG A 25 10.00 -8.52 -4.64
N ALA A 26 10.11 -7.82 -5.78
CA ALA A 26 9.93 -8.37 -7.13
C ALA A 26 11.14 -9.18 -7.66
N GLY A 27 12.19 -9.39 -6.85
CA GLY A 27 13.34 -10.26 -7.20
C GLY A 27 14.58 -9.53 -7.72
N TYR A 28 14.60 -8.19 -7.73
CA TYR A 28 15.77 -7.42 -8.13
C TYR A 28 16.79 -7.28 -6.99
N ASP A 29 18.09 -7.32 -7.31
CA ASP A 29 19.14 -7.04 -6.33
C ASP A 29 19.45 -5.54 -6.29
N VAL A 30 18.85 -4.84 -5.34
CA VAL A 30 18.99 -3.39 -5.16
C VAL A 30 19.16 -3.05 -3.67
N ASP A 31 19.94 -2.00 -3.39
CA ASP A 31 19.95 -1.41 -2.06
C ASP A 31 18.60 -0.76 -1.76
N THR A 32 18.13 -0.92 -0.53
CA THR A 32 16.82 -0.43 -0.09
C THR A 32 16.91 0.56 1.06
N HIS A 33 18.09 0.75 1.66
CA HIS A 33 18.24 1.54 2.89
C HIS A 33 18.66 2.98 2.56
N HIS A 34 17.74 3.69 1.93
CA HIS A 34 17.84 5.12 1.65
C HIS A 34 16.43 5.72 1.62
N LYS A 35 16.35 7.04 1.78
CA LYS A 35 15.05 7.72 1.69
C LYS A 35 14.63 7.91 0.22
N LEU A 36 13.32 8.07 -0.01
CA LEU A 36 12.78 8.27 -1.36
C LEU A 36 13.40 9.48 -2.07
N GLU A 37 13.68 10.58 -1.35
CA GLU A 37 14.25 11.81 -1.94
C GLU A 37 15.65 11.58 -2.51
N LEU A 38 16.38 10.62 -1.95
CA LEU A 38 17.72 10.23 -2.39
C LEU A 38 17.70 9.08 -3.41
N CYS A 39 16.53 8.52 -3.72
CA CYS A 39 16.39 7.44 -4.68
C CYS A 39 16.75 7.94 -6.09
N LYS A 40 17.52 7.13 -6.83
CA LYS A 40 17.96 7.44 -8.20
C LYS A 40 17.06 6.84 -9.28
N ASP A 41 15.98 6.18 -8.89
CA ASP A 41 15.03 5.60 -9.83
C ASP A 41 14.31 6.69 -10.63
N GLU A 42 14.18 6.49 -11.93
CA GLU A 42 13.49 7.43 -12.83
C GLU A 42 12.02 7.66 -12.46
N LYS A 43 11.40 6.72 -11.75
CA LYS A 43 10.01 6.79 -11.30
C LYS A 43 9.85 7.53 -9.96
N ARG A 44 10.93 8.06 -9.36
CA ARG A 44 10.87 8.77 -8.07
C ARG A 44 9.80 9.84 -8.02
N GLU A 45 9.78 10.74 -9.00
CA GLU A 45 8.83 11.87 -9.03
C GLU A 45 7.38 11.39 -9.15
N VAL A 46 7.15 10.37 -9.99
CA VAL A 46 5.80 9.77 -10.15
C VAL A 46 5.33 9.18 -8.83
N VAL A 47 6.19 8.42 -8.14
CA VAL A 47 5.86 7.84 -6.84
C VAL A 47 5.62 8.92 -5.78
N ALA A 48 6.42 9.98 -5.77
CA ALA A 48 6.21 11.11 -4.85
C ALA A 48 4.84 11.77 -5.06
N THR A 49 4.44 12.02 -6.32
CA THR A 49 3.11 12.55 -6.64
C THR A 49 1.98 11.60 -6.22
N GLU A 50 2.12 10.29 -6.41
CA GLU A 50 1.12 9.33 -5.95
C GLU A 50 1.04 9.26 -4.41
N ILE A 51 2.16 9.42 -3.70
CA ILE A 51 2.19 9.50 -2.24
C ILE A 51 1.38 10.71 -1.75
N GLU A 52 1.58 11.88 -2.35
CA GLU A 52 0.85 13.10 -2.00
C GLU A 52 -0.67 12.91 -2.15
N LYS A 53 -1.12 12.25 -3.22
CA LYS A 53 -2.54 11.91 -3.41
C LYS A 53 -3.06 11.01 -2.30
N LEU A 54 -2.31 9.97 -1.91
CA LEU A 54 -2.70 9.04 -0.85
C LEU A 54 -2.67 9.70 0.55
N GLN A 55 -1.81 10.70 0.76
CA GLN A 55 -1.78 11.48 2.00
C GLN A 55 -3.07 12.28 2.21
N GLY A 56 -3.74 12.67 1.11
CA GLY A 56 -5.05 13.33 1.14
C GLY A 56 -6.23 12.44 1.54
N ILE A 57 -6.03 11.14 1.78
CA ILE A 57 -7.13 10.24 2.19
C ILE A 57 -7.58 10.57 3.62
N GLU A 58 -8.85 10.92 3.76
CA GLU A 58 -9.53 11.07 5.04
C GLU A 58 -10.19 9.74 5.45
N PHE A 59 -9.60 9.05 6.43
CA PHE A 59 -10.19 7.85 7.00
C PHE A 59 -11.28 8.18 8.02
N ALA A 60 -12.29 7.32 8.11
CA ALA A 60 -13.29 7.41 9.17
C ALA A 60 -12.63 7.28 10.56
N GLU A 61 -13.19 8.00 11.54
CA GLU A 61 -12.68 8.04 12.91
C GLU A 61 -12.62 6.65 13.55
N GLY A 62 -11.53 6.37 14.27
CA GLY A 62 -11.30 5.11 14.98
C GLY A 62 -10.98 3.90 14.09
N VAL A 63 -10.78 4.09 12.78
CA VAL A 63 -10.47 2.99 11.84
C VAL A 63 -8.97 2.82 11.63
N CYS A 64 -8.29 3.91 11.32
CA CYS A 64 -6.87 3.92 11.03
C CYS A 64 -6.22 5.15 11.65
N CYS A 65 -4.95 5.01 12.01
CA CYS A 65 -4.13 6.14 12.38
C CYS A 65 -4.03 7.10 11.19
N LYS A 66 -4.33 8.39 11.42
CA LYS A 66 -4.34 9.41 10.38
C LYS A 66 -2.96 9.60 9.73
N LEU A 67 -1.89 9.41 10.52
CA LEU A 67 -0.50 9.59 10.09
C LEU A 67 -0.03 8.46 9.18
N CYS A 68 -0.21 7.20 9.57
CA CYS A 68 0.39 6.06 8.88
C CYS A 68 -0.60 5.14 8.14
N ALA A 69 -1.90 5.40 8.26
CA ALA A 69 -2.98 4.61 7.69
C ALA A 69 -3.11 3.16 8.20
N VAL A 70 -2.27 2.68 9.14
CA VAL A 70 -2.46 1.35 9.75
C VAL A 70 -3.66 1.34 10.71
N PRO A 71 -4.28 0.17 10.99
CA PRO A 71 -5.38 0.07 11.93
C PRO A 71 -5.01 0.69 13.28
N GLN A 72 -5.97 1.39 13.89
CA GLN A 72 -5.74 2.16 15.11
C GLN A 72 -5.13 1.26 16.21
N GLU A 73 -5.66 0.05 16.38
CA GLU A 73 -5.20 -0.93 17.36
C GLU A 73 -3.78 -1.40 17.08
N THR A 74 -3.37 -1.51 15.81
CA THR A 74 -1.99 -1.89 15.45
C THR A 74 -1.00 -0.76 15.72
N CYS A 75 -1.45 0.49 15.53
CA CYS A 75 -0.65 1.68 15.83
C CYS A 75 -0.51 1.92 17.34
N GLU A 76 -1.55 1.63 18.12
CA GLU A 76 -1.54 1.76 19.58
C GLU A 76 -0.78 0.61 20.26
N ASP A 77 -0.94 -0.62 19.77
CA ASP A 77 -0.25 -1.82 20.29
C ASP A 77 1.24 -1.87 19.87
N SER A 78 1.65 -1.08 18.87
CA SER A 78 3.06 -0.70 18.77
C SER A 78 3.38 0.25 19.92
N MET A 79 3.57 -0.32 21.11
CA MET A 79 3.84 0.24 22.44
C MET A 79 5.00 1.26 22.54
N TYR A 80 5.52 1.74 21.42
CA TYR A 80 6.55 2.74 21.31
C TYR A 80 6.12 3.78 20.25
N PHE A 81 5.27 4.74 20.66
CA PHE A 81 5.70 6.13 20.44
C PHE A 81 7.14 6.16 20.92
N SER A 82 8.12 6.33 20.03
CA SER A 82 9.51 6.44 20.48
C SER A 82 9.53 7.47 21.59
N GLN A 83 9.91 7.07 22.81
CA GLN A 83 9.85 7.95 23.99
C GLN A 83 10.74 9.20 23.86
N GLU A 84 11.43 9.34 22.74
CA GLU A 84 12.30 10.46 22.38
C GLU A 84 11.73 11.35 21.26
N GLU A 85 10.78 10.86 20.44
CA GLU A 85 10.15 11.64 19.35
C GLU A 85 8.69 11.19 19.18
N GLU A 86 7.72 12.12 19.15
CA GLU A 86 6.28 11.84 18.94
C GLU A 86 5.96 11.35 17.51
N LYS A 87 6.70 10.37 16.98
CA LYS A 87 6.58 9.89 15.61
C LYS A 87 5.89 8.54 15.56
N CYS A 88 4.97 8.40 14.62
CA CYS A 88 4.30 7.14 14.35
C CYS A 88 5.27 6.17 13.68
N LEU A 89 5.46 4.98 14.25
CA LEU A 89 6.43 3.97 13.76
C LEU A 89 6.23 3.58 12.29
N TYR A 90 4.98 3.50 11.85
CA TYR A 90 4.61 3.09 10.49
C TYR A 90 4.37 4.28 9.57
N ASP A 91 4.71 5.49 10.00
CA ASP A 91 4.63 6.66 9.12
C ASP A 91 5.44 6.42 7.84
N GLY A 92 4.88 6.83 6.71
CA GLY A 92 5.46 6.55 5.39
C GLY A 92 5.45 5.07 4.95
N VAL A 93 4.82 4.14 5.67
CA VAL A 93 4.81 2.73 5.24
C VAL A 93 3.68 2.44 4.25
N VAL A 94 2.43 2.49 4.68
CA VAL A 94 1.29 1.96 3.89
C VAL A 94 1.11 2.73 2.58
N ARG A 95 1.06 4.06 2.67
CA ARG A 95 0.83 4.93 1.50
C ARG A 95 1.98 4.82 0.50
N GLU A 96 3.22 4.93 0.96
CA GLU A 96 4.39 4.88 0.08
C GLU A 96 4.58 3.52 -0.57
N ALA A 97 4.35 2.44 0.19
CA ALA A 97 4.42 1.10 -0.37
C ALA A 97 3.35 0.88 -1.45
N VAL A 98 2.11 1.29 -1.21
CA VAL A 98 1.03 1.19 -2.22
C VAL A 98 1.37 2.01 -3.46
N ALA A 99 1.77 3.27 -3.30
CA ALA A 99 2.16 4.13 -4.42
C ALA A 99 3.31 3.51 -5.22
N ALA A 100 4.38 3.07 -4.56
CA ALA A 100 5.52 2.47 -5.24
C ALA A 100 5.16 1.15 -5.94
N MET A 101 4.42 0.24 -5.29
CA MET A 101 4.03 -1.02 -5.93
C MET A 101 3.10 -0.81 -7.12
N MET A 102 2.26 0.23 -7.12
CA MET A 102 1.42 0.57 -8.27
C MET A 102 2.20 1.19 -9.44
N VAL A 103 3.32 1.87 -9.16
CA VAL A 103 4.12 2.56 -10.19
C VAL A 103 5.28 1.71 -10.72
N VAL A 104 5.95 0.95 -9.86
CA VAL A 104 7.15 0.16 -10.22
C VAL A 104 6.98 -1.34 -10.03
N GLY A 105 5.81 -1.78 -9.57
CA GLY A 105 5.49 -3.19 -9.45
C GLY A 105 5.45 -3.87 -10.82
N PRO A 106 5.59 -5.21 -10.87
CA PRO A 106 5.45 -5.96 -12.10
C PRO A 106 4.05 -5.77 -12.72
N ASP A 107 3.97 -5.62 -14.04
CA ASP A 107 2.69 -5.39 -14.75
C ASP A 107 1.61 -6.40 -14.36
N ALA A 108 1.96 -7.70 -14.25
CA ALA A 108 1.03 -8.75 -13.84
C ALA A 108 0.41 -8.52 -12.45
N VAL A 109 1.15 -7.88 -11.53
CA VAL A 109 0.63 -7.53 -10.20
C VAL A 109 -0.28 -6.31 -10.29
N VAL A 110 0.12 -5.31 -11.06
CA VAL A 110 -0.66 -4.07 -11.26
C VAL A 110 -1.97 -4.36 -11.99
N ASP A 111 -1.95 -5.19 -13.04
CA ASP A 111 -3.13 -5.64 -13.77
C ASP A 111 -4.14 -6.36 -12.87
N LYS A 112 -3.63 -7.16 -11.92
CA LYS A 112 -4.46 -7.86 -10.93
C LYS A 112 -5.09 -6.88 -9.94
N MET A 113 -4.36 -5.84 -9.55
CA MET A 113 -4.92 -4.76 -8.75
C MET A 113 -6.00 -3.99 -9.50
N TYR A 114 -5.78 -3.67 -10.78
CA TYR A 114 -6.81 -3.04 -11.61
C TYR A 114 -8.04 -3.93 -11.80
N ALA A 115 -7.85 -5.24 -11.98
CA ALA A 115 -8.96 -6.19 -12.04
C ALA A 115 -9.79 -6.17 -10.75
N TRP A 116 -9.14 -6.07 -9.59
CA TRP A 116 -9.83 -5.91 -8.31
C TRP A 116 -10.57 -4.57 -8.23
N MET A 117 -9.94 -3.45 -8.59
CA MET A 117 -10.62 -2.14 -8.61
C MET A 117 -11.88 -2.17 -9.49
N ARG A 118 -11.83 -2.86 -10.64
CA ARG A 118 -12.99 -3.04 -11.52
C ARG A 118 -14.10 -3.88 -10.88
N SER A 119 -13.76 -4.98 -10.19
CA SER A 119 -14.78 -5.79 -9.49
C SER A 119 -15.47 -5.03 -8.35
N GLU A 120 -14.81 -4.00 -7.81
CA GLU A 120 -15.36 -3.09 -6.79
C GLU A 120 -16.18 -1.94 -7.39
N GLY A 121 -16.30 -1.88 -8.73
CA GLY A 121 -17.07 -0.88 -9.45
C GLY A 121 -16.38 0.48 -9.57
N ILE A 122 -15.06 0.55 -9.36
CA ILE A 122 -14.30 1.81 -9.47
C ILE A 122 -14.11 2.22 -10.93
N TRP A 123 -13.98 1.23 -11.81
CA TRP A 123 -13.72 1.41 -13.23
C TRP A 123 -14.41 0.30 -14.03
N ALA A 124 -15.03 0.63 -15.16
CA ALA A 124 -15.88 -0.30 -15.92
C ALA A 124 -15.22 -0.89 -17.17
N GLU A 125 -14.25 -0.19 -17.79
CA GLU A 125 -13.70 -0.57 -19.09
C GLU A 125 -12.17 -0.75 -19.07
N ASN A 126 -11.64 -1.44 -20.06
CA ASN A 126 -10.20 -1.65 -20.24
C ASN A 126 -9.66 -0.75 -21.38
N THR A 127 -10.14 0.49 -21.44
CA THR A 127 -9.88 1.48 -22.48
C THR A 127 -8.97 2.58 -21.96
N ALA A 128 -8.25 3.26 -22.87
CA ALA A 128 -7.46 4.42 -22.48
C ALA A 128 -8.38 5.51 -21.93
N LEU A 129 -8.18 5.88 -20.67
CA LEU A 129 -8.97 6.92 -20.01
C LEU A 129 -8.58 8.29 -20.56
N SER A 130 -9.58 9.13 -20.83
CA SER A 130 -9.37 10.57 -20.93
C SER A 130 -8.88 11.14 -19.59
N GLU A 131 -8.33 12.36 -19.61
CA GLU A 131 -7.85 13.01 -18.40
C GLU A 131 -8.97 13.19 -17.35
N GLU A 132 -10.18 13.53 -17.79
CA GLU A 132 -11.35 13.67 -16.90
C GLU A 132 -11.76 12.34 -16.27
N GLU A 133 -11.79 11.27 -17.07
CA GLU A 133 -12.09 9.92 -16.56
C GLU A 133 -11.00 9.44 -15.60
N ALA A 134 -9.73 9.73 -15.88
CA ALA A 134 -8.62 9.40 -14.99
C ALA A 134 -8.75 10.11 -13.64
N GLN A 135 -9.15 11.39 -13.62
CA GLN A 135 -9.43 12.13 -12.39
C GLN A 135 -10.63 11.55 -11.63
N GLN A 136 -11.70 11.15 -12.33
CA GLN A 136 -12.87 10.51 -11.72
C GLN A 136 -12.50 9.15 -11.11
N VAL A 137 -11.80 8.29 -11.85
CA VAL A 137 -11.33 6.98 -11.36
C VAL A 137 -10.39 7.15 -10.17
N THR A 138 -9.49 8.13 -10.21
CA THR A 138 -8.62 8.46 -9.06
C THR A 138 -9.44 8.81 -7.84
N ARG A 139 -10.48 9.64 -7.97
CA ARG A 139 -11.36 10.01 -6.84
C ARG A 139 -12.10 8.80 -6.28
N MET A 140 -12.70 7.99 -7.14
CA MET A 140 -13.41 6.77 -6.74
C MET A 140 -12.46 5.77 -6.07
N MET A 141 -11.22 5.67 -6.52
CA MET A 141 -10.18 4.86 -5.89
C MET A 141 -9.83 5.37 -4.49
N LEU A 142 -9.62 6.67 -4.31
CA LEU A 142 -9.32 7.27 -3.00
C LEU A 142 -10.50 7.10 -2.03
N GLU A 143 -11.74 7.29 -2.51
CA GLU A 143 -12.95 7.01 -1.74
C GLU A 143 -13.09 5.54 -1.38
N TRP A 144 -12.73 4.62 -2.27
CA TRP A 144 -12.73 3.19 -1.98
C TRP A 144 -11.68 2.83 -0.93
N PHE A 145 -10.45 3.36 -1.06
CA PHE A 145 -9.37 3.17 -0.10
C PHE A 145 -9.72 3.63 1.31
N SER A 146 -10.56 4.66 1.46
CA SER A 146 -10.98 5.18 2.77
C SER A 146 -12.06 4.34 3.46
N ARG A 147 -12.74 3.43 2.74
CA ARG A 147 -13.85 2.63 3.29
C ARG A 147 -13.36 1.71 4.40
N LYS A 148 -14.25 1.49 5.37
CA LYS A 148 -14.08 0.49 6.42
C LYS A 148 -14.12 -0.89 5.79
N ALA A 149 -13.16 -1.72 6.15
CA ALA A 149 -13.06 -3.11 5.74
C ALA A 149 -12.76 -3.98 6.96
N SER A 150 -13.49 -5.07 7.10
CA SER A 150 -13.27 -6.02 8.19
C SER A 150 -11.93 -6.73 7.99
N TRP A 151 -11.08 -6.67 9.00
CA TRP A 151 -9.82 -7.40 9.04
C TRP A 151 -9.80 -8.35 10.24
N ARG A 152 -10.37 -9.54 10.05
CA ARG A 152 -10.57 -10.55 11.11
C ARG A 152 -11.32 -9.96 12.31
N HIS A 153 -10.61 -9.65 13.41
CA HIS A 153 -11.18 -9.13 14.65
C HIS A 153 -11.09 -7.60 14.76
N TYR A 154 -10.57 -6.92 13.73
CA TYR A 154 -10.34 -5.47 13.74
C TYR A 154 -11.02 -4.81 12.55
N THR A 155 -11.23 -3.49 12.65
CA THR A 155 -11.67 -2.67 11.53
C THR A 155 -10.45 -1.97 10.94
N ALA A 156 -10.25 -2.09 9.63
CA ALA A 156 -9.18 -1.43 8.91
C ALA A 156 -9.76 -0.61 7.75
N SER A 157 -8.92 0.18 7.08
CA SER A 157 -9.28 0.74 5.79
C SER A 157 -9.00 -0.27 4.67
N VAL A 158 -9.71 -0.12 3.55
CA VAL A 158 -9.39 -0.89 2.33
C VAL A 158 -7.94 -0.66 1.90
N LEU A 159 -7.39 0.55 2.08
CA LEU A 159 -5.98 0.84 1.74
C LEU A 159 -5.00 -0.14 2.40
N VAL A 160 -5.25 -0.54 3.65
CA VAL A 160 -4.40 -1.50 4.34
C VAL A 160 -4.55 -2.91 3.76
N GLN A 161 -5.75 -3.29 3.34
CA GLN A 161 -5.96 -4.56 2.64
C GLN A 161 -5.22 -4.57 1.30
N VAL A 162 -5.30 -3.46 0.57
CA VAL A 162 -4.58 -3.23 -0.70
C VAL A 162 -3.08 -3.34 -0.50
N PHE A 163 -2.52 -2.68 0.52
CA PHE A 163 -1.11 -2.81 0.88
C PHE A 163 -0.70 -4.27 1.11
N ASN A 164 -1.45 -5.00 1.95
CA ASN A 164 -1.13 -6.39 2.25
C ASN A 164 -1.20 -7.28 1.01
N GLN A 165 -2.18 -7.04 0.14
CA GLN A 165 -2.38 -7.84 -1.05
C GLN A 165 -1.32 -7.57 -2.13
N LEU A 166 -1.02 -6.29 -2.38
CA LEU A 166 0.06 -5.90 -3.29
C LEU A 166 1.40 -6.47 -2.80
N ASP A 167 1.74 -6.29 -1.53
CA ASP A 167 3.00 -6.82 -0.98
C ASP A 167 3.08 -8.34 -1.13
N ARG A 168 1.97 -9.07 -0.99
CA ARG A 168 1.92 -10.52 -1.28
C ARG A 168 2.19 -10.82 -2.74
N TRP A 169 1.47 -10.19 -3.65
CA TRP A 169 1.59 -10.45 -5.08
C TRP A 169 3.00 -10.11 -5.59
N VAL A 170 3.55 -8.95 -5.22
CA VAL A 170 4.92 -8.57 -5.58
C VAL A 170 5.92 -9.60 -5.05
N GLY A 171 5.78 -10.02 -3.79
CA GLY A 171 6.67 -11.02 -3.20
C GLY A 171 6.51 -12.44 -3.77
N ALA A 172 5.32 -12.82 -4.25
CA ALA A 172 5.08 -14.09 -4.93
C ALA A 172 5.65 -14.08 -6.34
N PHE A 173 5.45 -12.97 -7.07
CA PHE A 173 6.05 -12.72 -8.38
C PHE A 173 7.58 -12.85 -8.32
N GLY A 174 8.24 -12.17 -7.37
CA GLY A 174 9.69 -12.22 -7.24
C GLY A 174 10.25 -13.61 -6.88
N LYS A 175 9.41 -14.53 -6.39
CA LYS A 175 9.76 -15.92 -6.10
C LYS A 175 9.40 -16.89 -7.24
N GLY A 176 8.79 -16.40 -8.32
CA GLY A 176 8.26 -17.25 -9.39
C GLY A 176 7.10 -18.15 -8.94
N VAL A 177 6.35 -17.73 -7.92
CA VAL A 177 5.19 -18.46 -7.40
C VAL A 177 3.91 -17.85 -7.97
N GLU A 178 2.88 -18.68 -8.16
CA GLU A 178 1.57 -18.26 -8.65
C GLU A 178 0.95 -17.15 -7.77
N LEU A 179 0.34 -16.16 -8.42
CA LEU A 179 -0.33 -15.05 -7.75
C LEU A 179 -1.73 -15.48 -7.34
N GLU A 180 -1.93 -15.81 -6.07
CA GLU A 180 -3.25 -16.18 -5.54
C GLU A 180 -4.32 -15.16 -5.94
N ASP A 181 -5.45 -15.64 -6.47
CA ASP A 181 -6.52 -14.79 -7.01
C ASP A 181 -7.11 -13.84 -5.98
N TRP A 182 -7.27 -14.27 -4.73
CA TRP A 182 -7.93 -13.49 -3.69
C TRP A 182 -7.41 -13.80 -2.28
N PHE A 183 -7.51 -12.80 -1.41
CA PHE A 183 -7.50 -13.03 0.02
C PHE A 183 -8.84 -13.65 0.41
N ARG A 184 -8.88 -14.96 0.68
CA ARG A 184 -9.99 -15.57 1.41
C ARG A 184 -9.90 -15.15 2.88
N LEU A 185 -10.78 -14.24 3.29
CA LEU A 185 -10.98 -13.85 4.68
C LEU A 185 -11.81 -14.93 5.40
N ASP A 186 -11.24 -16.13 5.47
CA ASP A 186 -11.76 -17.23 6.28
C ASP A 186 -11.03 -17.24 7.64
#